data_AF-A0A421DDA3-F1
#
_entry.id   AF-A0A421DDA3-F1
#
_cell.length_a   1.000
_cell.length_b   1.000
_cell.length_c   1.000
_cell.angle_alpha   90.00
_cell.angle_beta   90.00
_cell.angle_gamma   90.00
#
_symmetry.space_group_name_H-M   'P 1'
#
loop_
_entity.id
_entity.type
_entity.pdbx_description
1 polymer ?
#
loop_
_entity_poly.entity_id
_entity_poly.type
_entity_poly.pdbx_seq_one_letter_code
_entity_poly.pdbx_strand_id
1 'polypeptide(L)'
;MQFVKEKTNIPVPSVIAWGLGHENPLGLGPFIIMEYIEGEPLDTILRQGTGPEEAHALRLDISDEELETLYRQIANILLELSAHDFPRIVAVLDWEWAYAAPFQMLYSPLRWLLLKKPFNWDNVDISKYNSLLKMFVNVLEAEEQKRAEGLSMPSMATLMHESMKDGKFWFHELIYSCFESPDSRAWTAIRQLLPSIDELATVPDPEVELFVNSKMEQLNQYNVEWAAMKEEIDKKEADFLALKKRVEEDAV
;
A
#
# COMPACT_ATOMS: atom_id res chain seq x y z
N MET A 1 9.22 16.11 -5.23
CA MET A 1 10.45 15.29 -5.10
C MET A 1 11.71 16.09 -4.75
N GLN A 2 11.79 17.38 -5.10
CA GLN A 2 12.96 18.23 -4.81
C GLN A 2 13.48 18.16 -3.37
N PHE A 3 12.58 18.23 -2.38
CA PHE A 3 12.96 18.16 -0.96
C PHE A 3 13.76 16.88 -0.65
N VAL A 4 13.29 15.72 -1.10
CA VAL A 4 13.98 14.44 -0.86
C VAL A 4 15.37 14.48 -1.50
N LYS A 5 15.46 14.91 -2.77
CA LYS A 5 16.73 15.04 -3.50
C LYS A 5 17.75 15.95 -2.81
N GLU A 6 17.30 17.03 -2.19
CA GLU A 6 18.18 18.01 -1.53
C GLU A 6 18.56 17.64 -0.10
N LYS A 7 17.74 16.82 0.57
CA LYS A 7 17.84 16.57 2.01
C LYS A 7 18.20 15.14 2.36
N THR A 8 18.27 14.24 1.39
CA THR A 8 18.64 12.84 1.57
C THR A 8 19.58 12.42 0.42
N ASN A 9 20.22 11.27 0.58
CA ASN A 9 20.99 10.60 -0.47
C ASN A 9 20.14 9.60 -1.26
N ILE A 10 18.82 9.60 -1.04
CA ILE A 10 17.90 8.68 -1.72
C ILE A 10 17.81 9.11 -3.19
N PRO A 11 18.09 8.21 -4.15
CA PRO A 11 17.92 8.53 -5.56
C PRO A 11 16.42 8.72 -5.84
N VAL A 12 16.04 9.95 -6.18
CA VAL A 12 14.68 10.31 -6.61
C VAL A 12 14.74 11.04 -7.94
N PRO A 13 13.77 10.83 -8.84
CA PRO A 13 13.86 11.37 -10.18
C PRO A 13 13.63 12.88 -10.16
N SER A 14 14.34 13.61 -11.02
CA SER A 14 14.06 15.03 -11.23
C SER A 14 12.85 15.21 -12.14
N VAL A 15 11.96 16.12 -11.78
CA VAL A 15 10.87 16.54 -12.67
C VAL A 15 11.46 17.41 -13.78
N ILE A 16 11.32 16.97 -15.03
CA ILE A 16 11.79 17.66 -16.24
C ILE A 16 10.70 18.62 -16.74
N ALA A 17 9.45 18.15 -16.78
CA ALA A 17 8.29 18.94 -17.16
C ALA A 17 7.03 18.39 -16.51
N TRP A 18 6.01 19.23 -16.35
CA TRP A 18 4.67 18.81 -15.94
C TRP A 18 3.66 19.83 -16.46
N GLY A 19 2.40 19.43 -16.57
CA GLY A 19 1.33 20.32 -17.01
C GLY A 19 -0.04 19.73 -16.78
N LEU A 20 -1.04 20.62 -16.68
CA LEU A 20 -2.45 20.27 -16.61
C LEU A 20 -2.94 19.85 -17.99
N GLY A 21 -4.13 19.23 -18.06
CA GLY A 21 -4.64 18.66 -19.31
C GLY A 21 -4.79 19.68 -20.46
N HIS A 22 -5.09 20.95 -20.15
CA HIS A 22 -5.17 22.02 -21.14
C HIS A 22 -3.80 22.50 -21.64
N GLU A 23 -2.72 22.18 -20.91
CA GLU A 23 -1.33 22.49 -21.27
C GLU A 23 -0.69 21.33 -22.05
N ASN A 24 -1.37 20.18 -22.17
CA ASN A 24 -0.89 19.04 -22.93
C ASN A 24 -1.23 19.18 -24.42
N PRO A 25 -0.24 19.38 -25.30
CA PRO A 25 -0.49 19.57 -26.74
C PRO A 25 -1.08 18.33 -27.44
N LEU A 26 -1.01 17.15 -26.81
CA LEU A 26 -1.58 15.91 -27.33
C LEU A 26 -3.03 15.67 -26.88
N GLY A 27 -3.55 16.50 -25.96
CA GLY A 27 -4.90 16.33 -25.43
C GLY A 27 -5.09 15.07 -24.55
N LEU A 28 -4.00 14.47 -24.04
CA LEU A 28 -4.02 13.23 -23.25
C LEU A 28 -4.26 13.44 -21.74
N GLY A 29 -4.66 14.65 -21.34
CA GLY A 29 -4.82 15.00 -19.92
C GLY A 29 -3.51 15.47 -19.26
N PRO A 30 -3.50 15.61 -17.92
CA PRO A 30 -2.33 16.06 -17.18
C PRO A 30 -1.12 15.14 -17.38
N PHE A 31 0.09 15.69 -17.29
CA PHE A 31 1.31 14.90 -17.48
C PHE A 31 2.44 15.34 -16.55
N ILE A 32 3.36 14.41 -16.30
CA ILE A 32 4.65 14.64 -15.65
C ILE A 32 5.70 13.87 -16.45
N ILE A 33 6.78 14.55 -16.82
CA ILE A 33 7.99 13.98 -17.42
C ILE A 33 9.09 14.10 -16.37
N MET A 34 9.73 13.00 -16.06
CA MET A 34 10.77 12.93 -15.05
C MET A 34 11.91 12.02 -15.51
N GLU A 35 13.06 12.14 -14.85
CA GLU A 35 14.20 11.25 -15.08
C GLU A 35 13.82 9.80 -14.79
N TYR A 36 14.40 8.86 -15.55
CA TYR A 36 14.33 7.45 -15.24
C TYR A 36 15.47 7.08 -14.29
N ILE A 37 15.16 6.37 -13.20
CA ILE A 37 16.17 5.82 -12.30
C ILE A 37 16.43 4.38 -12.70
N GLU A 38 17.65 4.11 -13.14
CA GLU A 38 18.14 2.77 -13.40
C GLU A 38 18.17 1.93 -12.12
N GLY A 39 17.64 0.72 -12.18
CA GLY A 39 17.65 -0.20 -11.04
C GLY A 39 16.81 -1.45 -11.29
N GLU A 40 16.92 -2.41 -10.38
CA GLU A 40 16.09 -3.61 -10.36
C GLU A 40 15.00 -3.45 -9.27
N PRO A 41 13.72 -3.71 -9.58
CA PRO A 41 12.67 -3.67 -8.58
C PRO A 41 12.95 -4.66 -7.44
N LEU A 42 12.84 -4.20 -6.18
CA LEU A 42 13.08 -5.05 -5.01
C LEU A 42 12.21 -6.30 -5.00
N ASP A 43 10.96 -6.20 -5.50
CA ASP A 43 10.08 -7.36 -5.62
C ASP A 43 10.68 -8.46 -6.50
N THR A 44 11.43 -8.09 -7.54
CA THR A 44 11.97 -9.02 -8.53
C THR A 44 13.16 -9.77 -7.95
N ILE A 45 13.92 -9.11 -7.07
CA ILE A 45 15.03 -9.68 -6.30
C ILE A 45 14.51 -10.67 -5.25
N LEU A 46 13.43 -10.30 -4.54
CA LEU A 46 12.93 -11.05 -3.38
C LEU A 46 11.97 -12.19 -3.73
N ARG A 47 11.18 -12.07 -4.81
CA ARG A 47 10.14 -13.06 -5.14
C ARG A 47 10.72 -14.38 -5.64
N GLN A 48 10.04 -15.48 -5.32
CA GLN A 48 10.43 -16.82 -5.76
C GLN A 48 10.28 -17.01 -7.28
N GLY A 49 9.33 -16.31 -7.89
CA GLY A 49 9.03 -16.45 -9.31
C GLY A 49 7.97 -15.46 -9.79
N THR A 50 7.54 -15.59 -11.03
CA THR A 50 6.55 -14.69 -11.66
C THR A 50 5.13 -15.27 -11.66
N GLY A 51 4.95 -16.51 -11.20
CA GLY A 51 3.62 -17.11 -11.06
C GLY A 51 2.79 -16.43 -9.97
N PRO A 52 1.45 -16.52 -10.00
CA PRO A 52 0.58 -15.84 -9.03
C PRO A 52 0.89 -16.15 -7.56
N GLU A 53 1.29 -17.39 -7.24
CA GLU A 53 1.68 -17.79 -5.88
C GLU A 53 3.14 -17.40 -5.57
N GLU A 54 4.03 -17.61 -6.53
CA GLU A 54 5.48 -17.37 -6.38
C GLU A 54 5.84 -15.89 -6.30
N ALA A 55 5.04 -15.02 -6.93
CA ALA A 55 5.19 -13.56 -6.88
C ALA A 55 4.90 -12.99 -5.47
N HIS A 56 4.25 -13.76 -4.61
CA HIS A 56 3.91 -13.40 -3.23
C HIS A 56 4.64 -14.27 -2.19
N ALA A 57 5.75 -14.89 -2.60
CA ALA A 57 6.58 -15.71 -1.74
C ALA A 57 8.03 -15.20 -1.78
N LEU A 58 8.63 -15.01 -0.60
CA LEU A 58 10.06 -14.78 -0.49
C LEU A 58 10.82 -16.02 -0.99
N ARG A 59 11.77 -15.83 -1.90
CA ARG A 59 12.61 -16.90 -2.43
C ARG A 59 13.38 -17.59 -1.30
N LEU A 60 13.50 -18.92 -1.37
CA LEU A 60 14.06 -19.74 -0.29
C LEU A 60 15.59 -19.84 -0.32
N ASP A 61 16.20 -19.44 -1.42
CA ASP A 61 17.64 -19.53 -1.69
C ASP A 61 18.39 -18.21 -1.46
N ILE A 62 17.69 -17.16 -1.01
CA ILE A 62 18.35 -15.91 -0.58
C ILE A 62 19.13 -16.18 0.72
N SER A 63 20.40 -15.80 0.72
CA SER A 63 21.22 -15.92 1.92
C SER A 63 20.91 -14.83 2.95
N ASP A 64 21.19 -15.12 4.21
CA ASP A 64 21.06 -14.12 5.29
C ASP A 64 21.93 -12.88 5.00
N GLU A 65 23.11 -13.03 4.39
CA GLU A 65 24.01 -11.92 4.05
C GLU A 65 23.42 -11.00 2.95
N GLU A 66 22.83 -11.58 1.91
CA GLU A 66 22.12 -10.83 0.87
C GLU A 66 20.92 -10.10 1.45
N LEU A 67 20.15 -10.78 2.31
CA LEU A 67 18.97 -10.20 2.94
C LEU A 67 19.33 -9.06 3.90
N GLU A 68 20.39 -9.23 4.70
CA GLU A 68 20.93 -8.18 5.55
C GLU A 68 21.39 -6.97 4.74
N THR A 69 21.98 -7.18 3.56
CA THR A 69 22.40 -6.10 2.66
C THR A 69 21.19 -5.29 2.17
N LEU A 70 20.13 -5.97 1.73
CA LEU A 70 18.88 -5.33 1.30
C LEU A 70 18.19 -4.59 2.47
N TYR A 71 18.09 -5.24 3.62
CA TYR A 71 17.53 -4.63 4.83
C TYR A 71 18.30 -3.41 5.28
N ARG A 72 19.63 -3.39 5.11
CA ARG A 72 20.45 -2.22 5.44
C ARG A 72 20.19 -1.05 4.51
N GLN A 73 19.96 -1.30 3.22
CA GLN A 73 19.56 -0.25 2.28
C GLN A 73 18.20 0.35 2.66
N ILE A 74 17.22 -0.49 2.97
CA ILE A 74 15.89 -0.05 3.41
C ILE A 74 15.93 0.70 4.73
N ALA A 75 16.68 0.19 5.72
CA ALA A 75 16.89 0.87 6.99
C ALA A 75 17.47 2.26 6.78
N ASN A 76 18.47 2.40 5.91
CA ASN A 76 19.06 3.71 5.60
C ASN A 76 18.05 4.69 4.99
N ILE A 77 17.21 4.23 4.05
CA ILE A 77 16.13 5.03 3.44
C ILE A 77 15.14 5.49 4.52
N LEU A 78 14.65 4.58 5.37
CA LEU A 78 13.68 4.91 6.42
C LEU A 78 14.25 5.93 7.40
N LEU A 79 15.49 5.73 7.85
CA LEU A 79 16.16 6.63 8.78
C LEU A 79 16.45 8.00 8.17
N GLU A 80 16.76 8.06 6.87
CA GLU A 80 16.93 9.34 6.15
C GLU A 80 15.61 10.09 6.00
N LEU A 81 14.49 9.40 5.75
CA LEU A 81 13.18 10.04 5.66
C LEU A 81 12.64 10.46 7.04
N SER A 82 12.87 9.66 8.08
CA SER A 82 12.36 9.94 9.43
C SER A 82 13.11 11.04 10.17
N ALA A 83 14.28 11.45 9.68
CA ALA A 83 15.07 12.52 10.30
C ALA A 83 14.47 13.92 10.09
N HIS A 84 13.39 14.03 9.31
CA HIS A 84 12.85 15.29 8.84
C HIS A 84 11.45 15.46 9.41
N ASP A 85 11.26 16.45 10.27
CA ASP A 85 9.97 16.79 10.85
C ASP A 85 9.27 17.90 10.04
N PHE A 86 7.95 17.75 9.86
CA PHE A 86 7.11 18.67 9.12
C PHE A 86 6.01 19.22 10.03
N PRO A 87 6.21 20.40 10.65
CA PRO A 87 5.29 20.90 11.68
C PRO A 87 3.94 21.37 11.13
N ARG A 88 3.75 21.37 9.81
CA ARG A 88 2.50 21.78 9.16
C ARG A 88 2.32 21.07 7.83
N ILE A 89 1.07 20.70 7.55
CA ILE A 89 0.65 20.29 6.22
C ILE A 89 0.45 21.56 5.38
N VAL A 90 1.16 21.67 4.26
CA VAL A 90 1.08 22.85 3.37
C VAL A 90 0.22 22.59 2.12
N ALA A 91 0.05 21.33 1.74
CA ALA A 91 -0.80 20.89 0.64
C ALA A 91 -1.15 19.40 0.83
N VAL A 92 -2.29 18.99 0.31
CA VAL A 92 -2.66 17.58 0.14
C VAL A 92 -2.74 17.34 -1.35
N LEU A 93 -1.94 16.40 -1.84
CA LEU A 93 -1.90 16.02 -3.25
C LEU A 93 -2.36 14.57 -3.35
N ASP A 94 -3.45 14.34 -4.07
CA ASP A 94 -3.88 12.99 -4.43
C ASP A 94 -3.15 12.60 -5.72
N TRP A 95 -1.99 11.97 -5.57
CA TRP A 95 -1.32 11.34 -6.70
C TRP A 95 -1.85 9.92 -6.81
N GLU A 96 -2.14 9.47 -8.03
CA GLU A 96 -2.43 8.06 -8.28
C GLU A 96 -1.30 7.23 -7.64
N TRP A 97 -1.68 6.33 -6.72
CA TRP A 97 -0.79 5.49 -5.91
C TRP A 97 0.01 6.19 -4.79
N ALA A 98 -0.38 7.40 -4.37
CA ALA A 98 0.14 7.99 -3.13
C ALA A 98 -0.32 7.18 -1.91
N TYR A 99 0.63 6.82 -1.05
CA TYR A 99 0.33 6.23 0.24
C TYR A 99 0.26 7.34 1.31
N ALA A 100 -0.87 7.45 1.99
CA ALA A 100 -1.06 8.33 3.13
C ALA A 100 -1.53 7.51 4.34
N ALA A 101 -0.87 7.70 5.49
CA ALA A 101 -1.21 7.01 6.72
C ALA A 101 -0.75 7.79 7.96
N PRO A 102 -1.33 7.48 9.14
CA PRO A 102 -0.83 7.97 10.41
C PRO A 102 0.68 7.80 10.56
N PHE A 103 1.37 8.83 11.04
CA PHE A 103 2.83 8.84 11.15
C PHE A 103 3.36 7.66 11.99
N GLN A 104 2.58 7.18 12.96
CA GLN A 104 2.93 6.05 13.83
C GLN A 104 3.17 4.77 13.03
N MET A 105 2.55 4.63 11.86
CA MET A 105 2.72 3.45 11.00
C MET A 105 4.11 3.37 10.35
N LEU A 106 4.84 4.50 10.25
CA LEU A 106 6.26 4.50 9.86
C LEU A 106 7.13 3.71 10.85
N TYR A 107 6.73 3.69 12.11
CA TYR A 107 7.43 3.01 13.21
C TYR A 107 6.87 1.61 13.47
N SER A 108 6.13 1.04 12.52
CA SER A 108 5.61 -0.33 12.58
C SER A 108 6.42 -1.26 11.66
N PRO A 109 6.54 -2.56 12.00
CA PRO A 109 7.22 -3.55 11.18
C PRO A 109 6.80 -3.50 9.72
N LEU A 110 7.80 -3.66 8.84
CA LEU A 110 7.58 -3.69 7.40
C LEU A 110 6.76 -4.92 7.03
N ARG A 111 5.49 -4.71 6.70
CA ARG A 111 4.53 -5.77 6.38
C ARG A 111 4.94 -6.70 5.23
N TRP A 112 5.84 -6.25 4.36
CA TRP A 112 6.29 -6.99 3.19
C TRP A 112 7.52 -7.87 3.42
N LEU A 113 8.10 -7.96 4.63
CA LEU A 113 9.30 -8.80 4.87
C LEU A 113 9.10 -10.26 4.41
N LEU A 114 7.89 -10.81 4.54
CA LEU A 114 7.55 -12.17 4.10
C LEU A 114 7.07 -12.23 2.64
N LEU A 115 6.86 -11.09 1.97
CA LEU A 115 6.16 -10.91 0.68
C LEU A 115 4.73 -11.49 0.60
N LYS A 116 4.21 -11.99 1.72
CA LYS A 116 2.84 -12.49 1.90
C LYS A 116 2.06 -11.51 2.75
N LYS A 117 0.81 -11.23 2.38
CA LYS A 117 -0.06 -10.30 3.13
C LYS A 117 -0.38 -10.84 4.54
N PRO A 118 -0.29 -10.03 5.61
CA PRO A 118 -0.47 -10.50 6.99
C PRO A 118 -1.78 -11.20 7.31
N PHE A 119 -2.87 -10.88 6.61
CA PHE A 119 -4.16 -11.55 6.81
C PHE A 119 -4.17 -13.03 6.38
N ASN A 120 -3.24 -13.44 5.51
CA ASN A 120 -3.09 -14.83 5.04
C ASN A 120 -2.09 -15.65 5.89
N TRP A 121 -1.57 -15.09 6.98
CA TRP A 121 -0.53 -15.75 7.76
C TRP A 121 -1.09 -16.81 8.70
N ASP A 122 -0.50 -18.00 8.63
CA ASP A 122 -0.65 -19.02 9.66
C ASP A 122 0.44 -18.87 10.75
N ASN A 123 0.48 -19.80 11.72
CA ASN A 123 1.48 -19.78 12.79
C ASN A 123 2.93 -19.99 12.28
N VAL A 124 3.10 -20.67 11.15
CA VAL A 124 4.42 -20.88 10.53
C VAL A 124 4.89 -19.57 9.89
N ASP A 125 4.02 -18.88 9.18
CA ASP A 125 4.28 -17.57 8.58
C ASP A 125 4.64 -16.52 9.64
N ILE A 126 3.93 -16.49 10.77
CA ILE A 126 4.24 -15.59 11.88
C ILE A 126 5.63 -15.88 12.45
N SER A 127 5.98 -17.16 12.59
CA SER A 127 7.29 -17.57 13.09
C SER A 127 8.40 -17.14 12.13
N LYS A 128 8.21 -17.33 10.82
CA LYS A 128 9.13 -16.86 9.77
C LYS A 128 9.24 -15.34 9.79
N TYR A 129 8.12 -14.63 9.78
CA TYR A 129 8.09 -13.18 9.82
C TYR A 129 8.80 -12.62 11.05
N ASN A 130 8.60 -13.20 12.23
CA ASN A 130 9.30 -12.78 13.44
C ASN A 130 10.82 -12.96 13.35
N SER A 131 11.29 -14.01 12.65
CA SER A 131 12.72 -14.20 12.36
C SER A 131 13.27 -13.11 11.45
N LEU A 132 12.54 -12.79 10.37
CA LEU A 132 12.89 -11.73 9.42
C LEU A 132 12.84 -10.35 10.08
N LEU A 133 11.82 -10.08 10.88
CA LEU A 133 11.67 -8.86 11.65
C LEU A 133 12.83 -8.68 12.63
N LYS A 134 13.24 -9.74 13.32
CA LYS A 134 14.39 -9.70 14.22
C LYS A 134 15.67 -9.32 13.47
N MET A 135 15.92 -9.91 12.31
CA MET A 135 17.06 -9.55 11.46
C MET A 135 16.99 -8.08 11.04
N PHE A 136 15.84 -7.64 10.53
CA PHE A 136 15.64 -6.25 10.11
C PHE A 136 15.84 -5.25 11.25
N VAL A 137 15.26 -5.50 12.42
CA VAL A 137 15.39 -4.65 13.62
C VAL A 137 16.84 -4.56 14.06
N ASN A 138 17.59 -5.67 14.06
CA ASN A 138 19.02 -5.65 14.40
C ASN A 138 19.83 -4.80 13.42
N VAL A 139 19.54 -4.91 12.11
CA VAL A 139 20.18 -4.09 11.08
C VAL A 139 19.84 -2.62 11.26
N LEU A 140 18.56 -2.31 11.49
CA LEU A 140 18.08 -0.95 11.72
C LEU A 140 18.73 -0.33 12.95
N GLU A 141 18.78 -1.05 14.08
CA GLU A 141 19.44 -0.60 15.30
C GLU A 141 20.92 -0.31 15.08
N ALA A 142 21.62 -1.16 14.32
CA ALA A 142 23.03 -0.94 13.98
C ALA A 142 23.23 0.33 13.12
N GLU A 143 22.33 0.63 12.19
CA GLU A 143 22.39 1.89 11.42
C GLU A 143 21.98 3.11 12.24
N GLU A 144 21.03 2.98 13.17
CA GLU A 144 20.65 4.03 14.12
C GLU A 144 21.84 4.42 15.00
N GLN A 145 22.58 3.45 15.55
CA GLN A 145 23.75 3.69 16.40
C GLN A 145 24.87 4.45 15.67
N LYS A 146 25.06 4.23 14.37
CA LYS A 146 26.04 4.97 13.57
C LYS A 146 25.67 6.44 13.37
N ARG A 147 24.37 6.75 13.42
CA ARG A 147 23.82 8.09 13.20
C ARG A 147 23.59 8.86 14.51
N ALA A 148 23.68 8.18 15.65
CA ALA A 148 23.28 8.73 16.94
C ALA A 148 24.25 9.79 17.47
N GLU A 149 23.95 11.05 17.18
CA GLU A 149 24.28 12.19 18.03
C GLU A 149 23.01 12.64 18.80
N GLY A 150 22.80 12.09 20.00
CA GLY A 150 22.05 12.80 21.06
C GLY A 150 20.50 12.81 21.04
N LEU A 151 19.80 11.83 20.46
CA LEU A 151 18.33 11.77 20.55
C LEU A 151 17.82 10.90 21.71
N SER A 152 16.95 11.49 22.55
CA SER A 152 16.20 10.82 23.62
C SER A 152 14.77 10.56 23.17
N MET A 153 14.62 9.56 22.29
CA MET A 153 13.33 8.96 21.92
C MET A 153 13.56 7.45 21.79
N PRO A 154 12.53 6.60 22.00
CA PRO A 154 12.62 5.19 21.60
C PRO A 154 13.02 5.11 20.14
N SER A 155 14.02 4.28 19.83
CA SER A 155 14.51 4.15 18.46
C SER A 155 13.44 3.54 17.56
N MET A 156 13.52 3.76 16.25
CA MET A 156 12.60 3.16 15.28
C MET A 156 12.65 1.63 15.37
N ALA A 157 13.84 1.05 15.53
CA ALA A 157 14.00 -0.39 15.77
C ALA A 157 13.24 -0.86 17.01
N THR A 158 13.34 -0.10 18.11
CA THR A 158 12.61 -0.37 19.36
C THR A 158 11.10 -0.34 19.14
N LEU A 159 10.59 0.73 18.52
CA LEU A 159 9.15 0.91 18.28
C LEU A 159 8.58 -0.16 17.35
N MET A 160 9.32 -0.54 16.30
CA MET A 160 8.89 -1.59 15.39
C MET A 160 8.76 -2.92 16.13
N HIS A 161 9.79 -3.31 16.89
CA HIS A 161 9.80 -4.54 17.66
C HIS A 161 8.71 -4.57 18.76
N GLU A 162 8.50 -3.46 19.46
CA GLU A 162 7.43 -3.33 20.47
C GLU A 162 6.04 -3.44 19.86
N SER A 163 5.81 -2.81 18.70
CA SER A 163 4.48 -2.80 18.07
C SER A 163 3.98 -4.18 17.66
N MET A 164 4.89 -5.12 17.38
CA MET A 164 4.53 -6.53 17.13
C MET A 164 4.09 -7.24 18.41
N LYS A 165 4.65 -6.86 19.57
CA LYS A 165 4.36 -7.47 20.87
C LYS A 165 3.10 -6.91 21.53
N ASP A 166 2.91 -5.60 21.44
CA ASP A 166 1.79 -4.90 22.08
C ASP A 166 0.52 -4.87 21.20
N GLY A 167 0.62 -5.38 19.96
CA GLY A 167 -0.50 -5.51 19.03
C GLY A 167 -0.74 -4.33 18.11
N LYS A 168 -0.01 -3.22 18.25
CA LYS A 168 -0.13 -2.07 17.34
C LYS A 168 0.09 -2.46 15.88
N PHE A 169 0.99 -3.40 15.60
CA PHE A 169 1.17 -3.95 14.25
C PHE A 169 -0.15 -4.49 13.67
N TRP A 170 -0.89 -5.28 14.45
CA TRP A 170 -2.17 -5.85 14.00
C TRP A 170 -3.24 -4.79 13.82
N PHE A 171 -3.25 -3.76 14.68
CA PHE A 171 -4.13 -2.61 14.51
C PHE A 171 -3.81 -1.83 13.24
N HIS A 172 -2.54 -1.59 12.95
CA HIS A 172 -2.10 -0.97 11.70
C HIS A 172 -2.48 -1.82 10.48
N GLU A 173 -2.40 -3.15 10.56
CA GLU A 173 -2.86 -4.04 9.48
C GLU A 173 -4.38 -3.94 9.23
N LEU A 174 -5.20 -3.73 10.27
CA LEU A 174 -6.63 -3.45 10.07
C LEU A 174 -6.87 -2.08 9.40
N ILE A 175 -6.04 -1.07 9.67
CA ILE A 175 -6.10 0.21 8.97
C ILE A 175 -5.70 0.04 7.49
N TYR A 176 -4.71 -0.79 7.19
CA TYR A 176 -4.30 -1.07 5.81
C TYR A 176 -5.38 -1.84 5.04
N SER A 177 -6.02 -2.80 5.69
CA SER A 177 -7.02 -3.67 5.08
C SER A 177 -8.41 -3.34 5.62
N CYS A 178 -8.95 -2.18 5.25
CA CYS A 178 -10.25 -1.65 5.73
C CYS A 178 -11.48 -2.56 5.54
N PHE A 179 -11.33 -3.76 4.96
CA PHE A 179 -12.40 -4.71 4.64
C PHE A 179 -12.06 -6.16 5.02
N GLU A 180 -11.29 -6.38 6.10
CA GLU A 180 -11.00 -7.75 6.55
C GLU A 180 -12.21 -8.41 7.23
N SER A 181 -12.35 -9.72 7.00
CA SER A 181 -13.31 -10.57 7.72
C SER A 181 -13.07 -10.47 9.24
N PRO A 182 -14.14 -10.50 10.06
CA PRO A 182 -14.02 -10.61 11.52
C PRO A 182 -13.14 -11.79 11.97
N ASP A 183 -13.01 -12.84 11.15
CA ASP A 183 -12.19 -14.03 11.44
C ASP A 183 -10.73 -13.91 10.97
N SER A 184 -10.34 -12.76 10.41
CA SER A 184 -8.97 -12.53 9.95
C SER A 184 -7.96 -12.64 11.09
N ARG A 185 -6.70 -12.90 10.72
CA ARG A 185 -5.61 -13.03 11.68
C ARG A 185 -5.40 -11.76 12.52
N ALA A 186 -5.52 -10.58 11.89
CA ALA A 186 -5.37 -9.30 12.57
C ALA A 186 -6.45 -9.11 13.64
N TRP A 187 -7.73 -9.37 13.31
CA TRP A 187 -8.82 -9.33 14.29
C TRP A 187 -8.62 -10.34 15.42
N THR A 188 -8.21 -11.57 15.09
CA THR A 188 -7.92 -12.61 16.09
C THR A 188 -6.83 -12.16 17.06
N ALA A 189 -5.74 -11.56 16.56
CA ALA A 189 -4.65 -11.08 17.38
C ALA A 189 -5.07 -9.91 18.28
N ILE A 190 -5.89 -8.98 17.77
CA ILE A 190 -6.38 -7.86 18.58
C ILE A 190 -7.36 -8.34 19.65
N ARG A 191 -8.29 -9.26 19.36
CA ARG A 191 -9.20 -9.81 20.39
C ARG A 191 -8.47 -10.52 21.52
N GLN A 192 -7.33 -11.16 21.23
CA GLN A 192 -6.49 -11.76 22.27
C GLN A 192 -5.87 -10.71 23.19
N LEU A 193 -5.54 -9.52 22.67
CA LEU A 193 -4.90 -8.43 23.43
C LEU A 193 -5.92 -7.51 24.08
N LEU A 194 -7.08 -7.31 23.46
CA LEU A 194 -8.17 -6.46 23.91
C LEU A 194 -9.51 -7.20 23.72
N PRO A 195 -9.89 -8.10 24.66
CA PRO A 195 -11.13 -8.87 24.55
C PRO A 195 -12.40 -8.03 24.50
N SER A 196 -12.38 -6.82 25.08
CA SER A 196 -13.51 -5.89 25.08
C SER A 196 -13.73 -5.18 23.74
N ILE A 197 -12.92 -5.45 22.71
CA ILE A 197 -13.05 -4.76 21.41
C ILE A 197 -14.39 -5.03 20.73
N ASP A 198 -14.96 -6.21 20.94
CA ASP A 198 -16.26 -6.57 20.38
C ASP A 198 -17.41 -5.75 21.02
N GLU A 199 -17.19 -5.19 22.23
CA GLU A 199 -18.15 -4.29 22.89
C GLU A 199 -18.13 -2.88 22.27
N LEU A 200 -17.03 -2.48 21.61
CA LEU A 200 -16.87 -1.15 21.01
C LEU A 200 -17.42 -1.07 19.58
N ALA A 201 -17.60 -2.21 18.90
CA ALA A 201 -17.85 -2.28 17.46
C ALA A 201 -19.26 -2.75 17.07
N THR A 202 -20.19 -2.90 18.03
CA THR A 202 -21.54 -3.37 17.72
C THR A 202 -22.44 -2.21 17.29
N VAL A 203 -22.79 -2.19 16.00
CA VAL A 203 -23.92 -1.40 15.49
C VAL A 203 -25.21 -2.13 15.90
N PRO A 204 -26.21 -1.44 16.48
CA PRO A 204 -27.48 -2.07 16.86
C PRO A 204 -28.16 -2.79 15.68
N ASP A 205 -28.69 -4.00 15.90
CA ASP A 205 -29.37 -4.78 14.85
C ASP A 205 -30.42 -4.00 14.04
N PRO A 206 -31.29 -3.15 14.66
CA PRO A 206 -32.26 -2.37 13.89
C PRO A 206 -31.61 -1.38 12.92
N GLU A 207 -30.46 -0.82 13.28
CA GLU A 207 -29.73 0.11 12.41
C GLU A 207 -29.09 -0.64 11.24
N VAL A 208 -28.58 -1.85 11.49
CA VAL A 208 -28.08 -2.75 10.43
C VAL A 208 -29.21 -3.13 9.47
N GLU A 209 -30.37 -3.55 9.97
CA GLU A 209 -31.52 -3.91 9.12
C GLU A 209 -32.01 -2.73 8.28
N LEU A 210 -32.11 -1.54 8.87
CA LEU A 210 -32.48 -0.31 8.16
C LEU A 210 -31.47 0.02 7.05
N PHE A 211 -30.17 -0.09 7.34
CA PHE A 211 -29.11 0.12 6.36
C PHE A 211 -29.19 -0.90 5.21
N VAL A 212 -29.35 -2.19 5.54
CA VAL A 212 -29.49 -3.27 4.55
C VAL A 212 -30.69 -3.02 3.63
N ASN A 213 -31.86 -2.71 4.19
CA ASN A 213 -33.06 -2.42 3.40
C ASN A 213 -32.85 -1.23 2.46
N SER A 214 -32.26 -0.15 2.97
CA SER A 214 -31.92 1.02 2.15
C SER A 214 -30.94 0.68 1.02
N LYS A 215 -29.93 -0.15 1.27
CA LYS A 215 -28.96 -0.58 0.26
C LYS A 215 -29.57 -1.51 -0.78
N MET A 216 -30.50 -2.38 -0.39
CA MET A 216 -31.22 -3.26 -1.33
C MET A 216 -32.14 -2.44 -2.26
N GLU A 217 -32.79 -1.41 -1.75
CA GLU A 217 -33.57 -0.47 -2.58
C GLU A 217 -32.66 0.29 -3.58
N GLN A 218 -31.53 0.83 -3.11
CA GLN A 218 -30.55 1.50 -3.97
C GLN A 218 -29.99 0.56 -5.04
N LEU A 219 -29.72 -0.70 -4.70
CA LEU A 219 -29.23 -1.71 -5.65
C LEU A 219 -30.30 -2.02 -6.72
N ASN A 220 -31.56 -2.16 -6.32
CA ASN A 220 -32.66 -2.37 -7.26
C ASN A 220 -32.80 -1.19 -8.23
N GLN A 221 -32.73 0.03 -7.71
CA GLN A 221 -32.77 1.24 -8.55
C GLN A 221 -31.58 1.29 -9.52
N TYR A 222 -30.35 1.06 -9.04
CA TYR A 222 -29.16 1.00 -9.87
C TYR A 222 -29.30 -0.04 -10.99
N ASN A 223 -29.84 -1.24 -10.70
CA ASN A 223 -30.01 -2.27 -11.71
C ASN A 223 -30.99 -1.86 -12.83
N VAL A 224 -32.05 -1.11 -12.49
CA VAL A 224 -33.00 -0.57 -13.47
C VAL A 224 -32.31 0.50 -14.33
N GLU A 225 -31.60 1.44 -13.70
CA GLU A 225 -30.88 2.51 -14.41
C GLU A 225 -29.78 1.93 -15.31
N TRP A 226 -29.04 0.94 -14.82
CA TRP A 226 -28.00 0.23 -15.58
C TRP A 226 -28.57 -0.53 -16.76
N ALA A 227 -29.73 -1.20 -16.62
CA ALA A 227 -30.36 -1.90 -17.73
C ALA A 227 -30.74 -0.93 -18.87
N ALA A 228 -31.31 0.23 -18.52
CA ALA A 228 -31.64 1.27 -19.50
C ALA A 228 -30.39 1.86 -20.17
N MET A 229 -29.34 2.16 -19.39
CA MET A 229 -28.09 2.70 -19.92
C MET A 229 -27.38 1.69 -20.83
N LYS A 230 -27.41 0.39 -20.46
CA LYS A 230 -26.83 -0.69 -21.25
C LYS A 230 -27.55 -0.86 -22.59
N GLU A 231 -28.88 -0.80 -22.61
CA GLU A 231 -29.64 -0.83 -23.87
C GLU A 231 -29.27 0.33 -24.81
N GLU A 232 -29.05 1.54 -24.26
CA GLU A 232 -28.59 2.69 -25.03
C GLU A 232 -27.16 2.51 -25.56
N ILE A 233 -26.25 1.95 -24.76
CA ILE A 233 -24.88 1.63 -25.16
C ILE A 233 -24.89 0.59 -26.29
N ASP A 234 -25.64 -0.50 -26.13
CA ASP A 234 -25.73 -1.58 -27.11
C ASP A 234 -26.28 -1.05 -28.45
N LYS A 235 -27.26 -0.12 -28.40
CA LYS A 235 -27.78 0.56 -29.59
C LYS A 235 -26.73 1.42 -30.27
N LYS A 236 -26.00 2.26 -29.51
CA LYS A 236 -24.93 3.11 -30.05
C LYS A 236 -23.80 2.28 -30.66
N GLU A 237 -23.47 1.14 -30.05
CA GLU A 237 -22.46 0.22 -30.57
C GLU A 237 -22.91 -0.45 -31.87
N ALA A 238 -24.18 -0.87 -31.95
CA ALA A 238 -24.75 -1.39 -33.20
C ALA A 238 -24.76 -0.33 -34.33
N ASP A 239 -25.17 0.91 -34.01
CA ASP A 239 -25.15 2.02 -34.97
C ASP A 239 -23.72 2.34 -35.44
N PHE A 240 -22.74 2.32 -34.53
CA PHE A 240 -21.32 2.52 -34.84
C PHE A 240 -20.79 1.40 -35.75
N LEU A 241 -21.08 0.13 -35.45
CA LEU A 241 -20.68 -1.01 -36.28
C LEU A 241 -21.30 -0.95 -37.68
N ALA A 242 -22.58 -0.57 -37.78
CA ALA A 242 -23.25 -0.39 -39.07
C ALA A 242 -22.63 0.76 -39.88
N LEU A 243 -22.29 1.88 -39.23
CA LEU A 243 -21.61 3.00 -39.87
C LEU A 243 -20.21 2.60 -40.35
N LYS A 244 -19.42 1.92 -39.50
CA LYS A 244 -18.09 1.42 -39.85
C LYS A 244 -18.13 0.54 -41.08
N LYS A 245 -19.06 -0.42 -41.13
CA LYS A 245 -19.24 -1.32 -42.27
C LYS A 245 -19.54 -0.56 -43.57
N ARG A 246 -20.43 0.45 -43.51
CA ARG A 246 -20.72 1.30 -44.67
C ARG A 246 -19.50 2.08 -45.16
N VAL A 247 -18.72 2.66 -44.25
CA VAL A 247 -17.50 3.41 -44.61
C VAL A 247 -16.45 2.47 -45.23
N GLU A 248 -16.35 1.23 -44.76
CA GLU A 248 -15.45 0.22 -45.34
C GLU A 248 -15.92 -0.25 -46.72
N GLU A 249 -17.23 -0.36 -46.96
CA GLU A 249 -17.82 -0.71 -48.27
C GLU A 249 -17.71 0.43 -49.29
N ASP A 250 -17.86 1.69 -48.87
CA ASP A 250 -17.74 2.89 -49.72
C ASP A 250 -16.26 3.26 -50.05
N ALA A 251 -15.28 2.62 -49.40
CA ALA A 251 -13.85 2.84 -49.61
C ALA A 251 -13.21 1.88 -50.65
N VAL A 252 -14.02 1.01 -51.27
CA VAL A 252 -13.62 0.04 -52.33
C VAL A 252 -14.18 0.48 -53.68
#